data_AF-A0A2T7QFZ6-F1
#
_entry.id   AF-A0A2T7QFZ6-F1
#
_cell.length_a   1.000
_cell.length_b   1.000
_cell.length_c   1.000
_cell.angle_alpha   90.00
_cell.angle_beta   90.00
_cell.angle_gamma   90.00
#
_symmetry.space_group_name_H-M   'P 1'
#
loop_
_entity.id
_entity.type
_entity.pdbx_description
1 polymer ?
#
loop_
_entity_poly.entity_id
_entity_poly.type
_entity_poly.pdbx_seq_one_letter_code
_entity_poly.pdbx_strand_id
1 'polypeptide(L)'
;MHPIIQSILALLTGGAIWEGFKFIYPDIKRPITSRIEAKKSFYHSIDPILKSASELYGKLLSLAKEDFATFINPINSTSSDPDQNKKYIYYLFAQFWGQLEYLRLQNQYISLSKIKKGSHLLKFIETFEARKYRILDRSVQRIIGEHMISGKDQKFRVMTLHEFIALTDNNSSSLNKWILKLDQKFATIHNKELRQNILTFGIIIASLIDHFDPKHSTIRQRPYYTNKLTPKSKMTIKNNLFKYYLTFIKDKKRYYV
;
A
#
# COMPACT_ATOMS: atom_id res chain seq x y z
N MET A 1 -6.32 -69.28 -18.92
CA MET A 1 -6.96 -67.94 -18.99
C MET A 1 -6.55 -67.30 -20.31
N HIS A 2 -7.50 -66.98 -21.19
CA HIS A 2 -7.21 -66.56 -22.56
C HIS A 2 -6.53 -65.17 -22.58
N PRO A 3 -5.42 -64.98 -23.31
CA PRO A 3 -4.68 -63.70 -23.38
C PRO A 3 -5.54 -62.52 -23.85
N ILE A 4 -6.60 -62.80 -24.62
CA ILE A 4 -7.56 -61.80 -25.12
C ILE A 4 -8.36 -61.16 -23.97
N ILE A 5 -8.73 -61.93 -22.93
CA ILE A 5 -9.51 -61.43 -21.80
C ILE A 5 -8.66 -60.48 -20.93
N GLN A 6 -7.37 -60.76 -20.78
CA GLN A 6 -6.44 -59.89 -20.05
C GLN A 6 -6.21 -58.56 -20.77
N SER A 7 -6.10 -58.57 -22.11
CA SER A 7 -5.95 -57.35 -22.91
C SER A 7 -7.20 -56.46 -22.87
N ILE A 8 -8.40 -57.05 -22.91
CA ILE A 8 -9.66 -56.30 -22.81
C ILE A 8 -9.84 -55.69 -21.41
N LEU A 9 -9.50 -56.44 -20.35
CA LEU A 9 -9.53 -55.91 -18.98
C LEU A 9 -8.56 -54.74 -18.81
N ALA A 10 -7.32 -54.87 -19.33
CA ALA A 10 -6.31 -53.82 -19.27
C ALA A 10 -6.76 -52.54 -19.99
N LEU A 11 -7.41 -52.66 -21.15
CA LEU A 11 -7.94 -51.54 -21.93
C LEU A 11 -9.11 -50.83 -21.21
N LEU A 12 -10.01 -51.60 -20.59
CA LEU A 12 -11.11 -51.06 -19.79
C LEU A 12 -10.63 -50.38 -18.51
N THR A 13 -9.65 -50.97 -17.80
CA THR A 13 -9.05 -50.34 -16.62
C THR A 13 -8.24 -49.10 -16.98
N GLY A 14 -7.53 -49.10 -18.12
CA GLY A 14 -6.77 -47.95 -18.60
C GLY A 14 -7.68 -46.78 -19.00
N GLY A 15 -8.80 -47.07 -19.68
CA GLY A 15 -9.81 -46.07 -20.03
C GLY A 15 -10.50 -45.45 -18.81
N ALA A 16 -10.87 -46.26 -17.82
CA ALA A 16 -11.48 -45.79 -16.58
C ALA A 16 -10.52 -44.92 -15.74
N ILE A 17 -9.24 -45.31 -15.65
CA ILE A 17 -8.20 -44.51 -14.96
C ILE A 17 -7.98 -43.17 -15.68
N TRP A 18 -7.98 -43.15 -17.02
CA TRP A 18 -7.80 -41.94 -17.81
C TRP A 18 -8.95 -40.94 -17.66
N GLU A 19 -10.20 -41.41 -17.70
CA GLU A 19 -11.37 -40.56 -17.48
C GLU A 19 -11.47 -40.07 -16.02
N GLY A 20 -11.12 -40.92 -15.05
CA GLY A 20 -10.98 -40.49 -13.65
C GLY A 20 -9.91 -39.40 -13.47
N PHE A 21 -8.78 -39.53 -14.15
CA PHE A 21 -7.72 -38.51 -14.16
C PHE A 21 -8.21 -37.20 -14.79
N LYS A 22 -8.94 -37.25 -15.92
CA LYS A 22 -9.53 -36.06 -16.54
C LYS A 22 -10.53 -35.33 -15.66
N PHE A 23 -11.25 -36.05 -14.79
CA PHE A 23 -12.19 -35.44 -13.85
C PHE A 23 -11.47 -34.76 -12.68
N ILE A 24 -10.41 -35.39 -12.15
CA ILE A 24 -9.68 -34.92 -10.97
C ILE A 24 -8.63 -33.85 -11.33
N TYR A 25 -8.02 -33.94 -12.51
CA TYR A 25 -6.94 -33.05 -12.96
C TYR A 25 -7.32 -31.56 -13.02
N PRO A 26 -8.50 -31.15 -13.54
CA PRO A 26 -8.95 -29.76 -13.50
C PRO A 26 -9.01 -29.20 -12.08
N ASP A 27 -9.50 -29.99 -11.12
CA ASP A 27 -9.69 -29.58 -9.74
C ASP A 27 -8.37 -29.48 -8.97
N ILE A 28 -7.36 -30.28 -9.34
CA ILE A 28 -5.99 -30.14 -8.83
C ILE A 28 -5.24 -29.00 -9.52
N LYS A 29 -5.45 -28.78 -10.82
CA LYS A 29 -4.73 -27.78 -11.62
C LYS A 29 -5.20 -26.35 -11.33
N ARG A 30 -6.51 -26.13 -11.18
CA ARG A 30 -7.14 -24.83 -10.86
C ARG A 30 -6.52 -24.08 -9.66
N PRO A 31 -6.29 -24.69 -8.49
CA PRO A 31 -5.67 -24.01 -7.36
C PRO A 31 -4.19 -23.67 -7.60
N ILE A 32 -3.48 -24.47 -8.41
CA ILE A 32 -2.08 -24.20 -8.76
C ILE A 32 -1.97 -23.04 -9.75
N THR A 33 -2.75 -23.07 -10.83
CA THR A 33 -2.75 -22.00 -11.84
C THR A 33 -3.20 -20.67 -11.22
N SER A 34 -4.26 -20.67 -10.43
CA SER A 34 -4.74 -19.46 -9.74
C SER A 34 -3.71 -18.88 -8.75
N ARG A 35 -2.88 -19.71 -8.09
CA ARG A 35 -1.77 -19.22 -7.26
C ARG A 35 -0.65 -18.59 -8.08
N ILE A 36 -0.34 -19.12 -9.27
CA ILE A 36 0.67 -18.56 -10.16
C ILE A 36 0.22 -17.21 -10.71
N GLU A 37 -1.03 -17.12 -11.17
CA GLU A 37 -1.64 -15.86 -11.62
C GLU A 37 -1.70 -14.82 -10.50
N ALA A 38 -2.08 -15.22 -9.29
CA ALA A 38 -2.07 -14.35 -8.12
C ALA A 38 -0.68 -13.81 -7.80
N LYS A 39 0.38 -14.63 -7.93
CA LYS A 39 1.76 -14.15 -7.76
C LYS A 39 2.12 -13.11 -8.83
N LYS A 40 1.81 -13.37 -10.10
CA LYS A 40 2.11 -12.44 -11.20
C LYS A 40 1.39 -11.10 -11.00
N SER A 41 0.10 -11.16 -10.67
CA SER A 41 -0.72 -9.98 -10.34
C SER A 41 -0.17 -9.22 -9.14
N PHE A 42 0.21 -9.92 -8.07
CA PHE A 42 0.84 -9.31 -6.90
C PHE A 42 2.11 -8.54 -7.24
N TYR A 43 3.04 -9.15 -7.99
CA TYR A 43 4.30 -8.49 -8.35
C TYR A 43 4.10 -7.29 -9.28
N HIS A 44 3.10 -7.34 -10.15
CA HIS A 44 2.75 -6.21 -11.01
C HIS A 44 2.21 -5.02 -10.20
N SER A 45 1.41 -5.29 -9.17
CA SER A 45 0.75 -4.24 -8.39
C SER A 45 1.55 -3.74 -7.18
N ILE A 46 2.49 -4.53 -6.64
CA ILE A 46 3.28 -4.12 -5.48
C ILE A 46 4.32 -3.05 -5.82
N ASP A 47 4.92 -3.08 -7.02
CA ASP A 47 5.98 -2.15 -7.41
C ASP A 47 5.50 -0.68 -7.42
N PRO A 48 4.36 -0.31 -8.04
CA PRO A 48 3.83 1.05 -7.96
C PRO A 48 3.50 1.52 -6.53
N ILE A 49 2.96 0.61 -5.70
CA ILE A 49 2.67 0.89 -4.28
C ILE A 49 3.96 1.19 -3.53
N LEU A 50 5.00 0.39 -3.75
CA LEU A 50 6.28 0.56 -3.09
C LEU A 50 7.00 1.85 -3.53
N LYS A 51 6.95 2.20 -4.82
CA LYS A 51 7.52 3.45 -5.34
C LYS A 51 6.84 4.68 -4.72
N SER A 52 5.50 4.74 -4.76
CA SER A 52 4.75 5.83 -4.13
C SER A 52 4.96 5.88 -2.61
N ALA A 53 5.02 4.73 -1.93
CA ALA A 53 5.39 4.63 -0.52
C ALA A 53 6.79 5.20 -0.23
N SER A 54 7.78 4.90 -1.08
CA SER A 54 9.16 5.41 -0.93
C SER A 54 9.24 6.92 -1.05
N GLU A 55 8.55 7.50 -2.04
CA GLU A 55 8.50 8.95 -2.23
C GLU A 55 7.82 9.63 -1.04
N LEU A 56 6.65 9.12 -0.63
CA LEU A 56 5.91 9.63 0.51
C LEU A 56 6.72 9.52 1.81
N TYR A 57 7.30 8.36 2.11
CA TYR A 57 8.16 8.19 3.29
C TYR A 57 9.37 9.11 3.26
N GLY A 58 9.97 9.27 2.08
CA GLY A 58 11.04 10.22 1.85
C GLY A 58 10.68 11.64 2.24
N LYS A 59 9.49 12.08 1.84
CA LYS A 59 9.01 13.41 2.17
C LYS A 59 8.62 13.55 3.63
N LEU A 60 8.02 12.52 4.23
CA LEU A 60 7.74 12.47 5.67
C LEU A 60 9.03 12.53 6.51
N LEU A 61 10.10 11.87 6.08
CA LEU A 61 11.41 11.96 6.73
C LEU A 61 11.98 13.38 6.63
N SER A 62 11.86 14.04 5.48
CA SER A 62 12.24 15.45 5.31
C SER A 62 11.44 16.36 6.25
N LEU A 63 10.11 16.22 6.29
CA LEU A 63 9.24 16.97 7.20
C LEU A 63 9.58 16.72 8.68
N ALA A 64 9.89 15.47 9.05
CA ALA A 64 10.27 15.14 10.41
C ALA A 64 11.58 15.81 10.82
N LYS A 65 12.55 15.96 9.90
CA LYS A 65 13.83 16.62 10.16
C LYS A 65 13.66 18.11 10.45
N GLU A 66 12.80 18.79 9.70
CA GLU A 66 12.47 20.21 9.90
C GLU A 66 11.32 20.44 10.89
N ASP A 67 10.92 19.43 11.67
CA ASP A 67 9.83 19.50 12.65
C ASP A 67 8.50 20.05 12.07
N PHE A 68 8.21 19.72 10.80
CA PHE A 68 7.05 20.16 10.03
C PHE A 68 6.98 21.68 9.82
N ALA A 69 8.13 22.37 9.80
CA ALA A 69 8.22 23.80 9.55
C ALA A 69 7.46 24.25 8.29
N THR A 70 7.45 23.46 7.21
CA THR A 70 6.63 23.72 5.99
C THR A 70 5.19 24.12 6.32
N PHE A 71 4.58 23.54 7.35
CA PHE A 71 3.19 23.80 7.74
C PHE A 71 3.04 24.68 8.98
N ILE A 72 4.02 24.71 9.87
CA ILE A 72 3.95 25.44 11.16
C ILE A 72 4.54 26.84 11.02
N ASN A 73 5.74 26.95 10.49
CA ASN A 73 6.46 28.20 10.32
C ASN A 73 7.27 28.14 9.01
N PRO A 74 6.67 28.57 7.88
CA PRO A 74 7.30 28.49 6.56
C PRO A 74 8.67 29.18 6.47
N ILE A 75 8.98 30.14 7.34
CA ILE A 75 10.28 30.82 7.39
C ILE A 75 11.41 29.84 7.75
N ASN A 76 11.10 28.82 8.56
CA ASN A 76 12.05 27.78 8.98
C ASN A 76 12.01 26.54 8.06
N SER A 77 11.25 26.59 6.97
CA SER A 77 11.15 25.50 6.00
C SER A 77 12.50 25.29 5.28
N THR A 78 12.82 24.04 4.99
CA THR A 78 14.00 23.73 4.14
C THR A 78 13.73 23.94 2.65
N SER A 79 12.47 24.15 2.25
CA SER A 79 12.08 24.45 0.87
C SER A 79 12.12 25.94 0.59
N SER A 80 12.69 26.33 -0.56
CA SER A 80 12.65 27.71 -1.07
C SER A 80 11.23 28.19 -1.39
N ASP A 81 10.34 27.27 -1.74
CA ASP A 81 8.91 27.52 -1.94
C ASP A 81 8.11 26.58 -1.04
N PRO A 82 7.69 27.02 0.16
CA PRO A 82 6.91 26.22 1.08
C PRO A 82 5.53 25.84 0.54
N ASP A 83 4.89 26.69 -0.27
CA ASP A 83 3.52 26.44 -0.74
C ASP A 83 3.48 25.40 -1.85
N GLN A 84 4.43 25.47 -2.80
CA GLN A 84 4.61 24.39 -3.77
C GLN A 84 5.00 23.08 -3.09
N ASN A 85 5.80 23.15 -2.02
CA ASN A 85 6.16 21.99 -1.23
C ASN A 85 4.94 21.35 -0.53
N LYS A 86 3.99 22.14 -0.02
CA LYS A 86 2.70 21.65 0.51
C LYS A 86 1.91 20.91 -0.57
N LYS A 87 1.74 21.51 -1.76
CA LYS A 87 1.05 20.87 -2.89
C LYS A 87 1.68 19.53 -3.26
N TYR A 88 3.01 19.46 -3.29
CA TYR A 88 3.73 18.22 -3.55
C TYR A 88 3.49 17.17 -2.46
N ILE A 89 3.45 17.56 -1.18
CA ILE A 89 3.11 16.64 -0.08
C ILE A 89 1.69 16.08 -0.26
N TYR A 90 0.72 16.93 -0.61
CA TYR A 90 -0.65 16.48 -0.86
C TYR A 90 -0.74 15.50 -2.03
N TYR A 91 -0.01 15.79 -3.11
CA TYR A 91 0.13 14.88 -4.24
C TYR A 91 0.69 13.52 -3.80
N LEU A 92 1.75 13.47 -2.99
CA LEU A 92 2.34 12.19 -2.56
C LEU A 92 1.38 11.33 -1.72
N PHE A 93 0.60 11.96 -0.83
CA PHE A 93 -0.47 11.27 -0.11
C PHE A 93 -1.55 10.75 -1.07
N ALA A 94 -2.02 11.61 -1.97
CA ALA A 94 -3.05 11.27 -2.94
C ALA A 94 -2.58 10.14 -3.87
N GLN A 95 -1.36 10.22 -4.39
CA GLN A 95 -0.74 9.22 -5.26
C GLN A 95 -0.62 7.87 -4.54
N PHE A 96 -0.16 7.86 -3.29
CA PHE A 96 -0.09 6.64 -2.49
C PHE A 96 -1.47 5.99 -2.31
N TRP A 97 -2.48 6.78 -1.90
CA TRP A 97 -3.85 6.28 -1.79
C TRP A 97 -4.44 5.83 -3.13
N GLY A 98 -4.13 6.54 -4.22
CA GLY A 98 -4.50 6.15 -5.58
C GLY A 98 -3.95 4.80 -5.99
N GLN A 99 -2.70 4.47 -5.62
CA GLN A 99 -2.14 3.13 -5.87
C GLN A 99 -2.83 2.04 -5.04
N LEU A 100 -3.20 2.34 -3.79
CA LEU A 100 -3.99 1.40 -2.97
C LEU A 100 -5.40 1.19 -3.53
N GLU A 101 -6.01 2.23 -4.08
CA GLU A 101 -7.33 2.16 -4.68
C GLU A 101 -7.31 1.45 -6.03
N TYR A 102 -6.26 1.68 -6.82
CA TYR A 102 -6.03 0.98 -8.07
C TYR A 102 -6.01 -0.54 -7.85
N LEU A 103 -5.29 -0.99 -6.81
CA LEU A 103 -5.26 -2.39 -6.42
C LEU A 103 -6.67 -2.93 -6.11
N ARG A 104 -7.53 -2.11 -5.51
CA ARG A 104 -8.90 -2.49 -5.16
C ARG A 104 -9.80 -2.61 -6.39
N LEU A 105 -9.76 -1.61 -7.27
CA LEU A 105 -10.58 -1.59 -8.50
C LEU A 105 -10.25 -2.76 -9.43
N GLN A 106 -9.01 -3.25 -9.42
CA GLN A 106 -8.60 -4.43 -10.18
C GLN A 106 -9.15 -5.75 -9.59
N ASN A 107 -9.99 -5.71 -8.55
CA ASN A 107 -10.57 -6.88 -7.87
C ASN A 107 -9.54 -7.91 -7.38
N GLN A 108 -8.29 -7.48 -7.18
CA GLN A 108 -7.20 -8.39 -6.84
C GLN A 108 -7.25 -8.88 -5.39
N TYR A 109 -8.16 -8.38 -4.54
CA TYR A 109 -8.15 -8.72 -3.12
C TYR A 109 -8.42 -10.21 -2.88
N ILE A 110 -9.33 -10.81 -3.66
CA ILE A 110 -9.65 -12.25 -3.56
C ILE A 110 -8.43 -13.08 -3.97
N SER A 111 -7.78 -12.75 -5.09
CA SER A 111 -6.60 -13.49 -5.56
C SER A 111 -5.39 -13.28 -4.65
N LEU A 112 -5.19 -12.07 -4.12
CA LEU A 112 -4.11 -11.74 -3.18
C LEU A 112 -4.24 -12.49 -1.85
N SER A 113 -5.45 -12.67 -1.34
CA SER A 113 -5.68 -13.40 -0.09
C SER A 113 -5.18 -14.85 -0.15
N LYS A 114 -5.13 -15.45 -1.34
CA LYS A 114 -4.67 -16.83 -1.57
C LYS A 114 -3.16 -17.01 -1.43
N ILE A 115 -2.38 -15.92 -1.38
CA ILE A 115 -0.93 -15.96 -1.23
C ILE A 115 -0.49 -15.22 0.04
N LYS A 116 0.50 -15.76 0.75
CA LYS A 116 0.98 -15.22 2.04
C LYS A 116 1.38 -13.73 1.95
N LYS A 117 2.15 -13.35 0.93
CA LYS A 117 2.56 -11.96 0.71
C LYS A 117 1.38 -11.03 0.39
N GLY A 118 0.39 -11.51 -0.36
CA GLY A 118 -0.83 -10.75 -0.65
C GLY A 118 -1.67 -10.53 0.61
N SER A 119 -1.84 -11.55 1.44
CA SER A 119 -2.48 -11.40 2.77
C SER A 119 -1.76 -10.38 3.65
N HIS A 120 -0.42 -10.35 3.64
CA HIS A 120 0.33 -9.32 4.37
C HIS A 120 0.09 -7.91 3.81
N LEU A 121 0.00 -7.75 2.49
CA LEU A 121 -0.31 -6.46 1.86
C LEU A 121 -1.71 -5.97 2.26
N LEU A 122 -2.70 -6.87 2.28
CA LEU A 122 -4.05 -6.56 2.74
C LEU A 122 -4.05 -6.08 4.20
N LYS A 123 -3.27 -6.73 5.09
CA LYS A 123 -3.11 -6.27 6.47
C LYS A 123 -2.47 -4.88 6.57
N PHE A 124 -1.54 -4.53 5.68
CA PHE A 124 -1.02 -3.16 5.62
C PHE A 124 -2.11 -2.15 5.21
N ILE A 125 -2.90 -2.46 4.19
CA ILE A 125 -4.02 -1.62 3.73
C ILE A 125 -5.03 -1.42 4.87
N GLU A 126 -5.44 -2.50 5.54
CA GLU A 126 -6.30 -2.44 6.72
C GLU A 126 -5.73 -1.56 7.83
N THR A 127 -4.41 -1.62 8.03
CA THR A 127 -3.71 -0.80 9.03
C THR A 127 -3.73 0.69 8.65
N PHE A 128 -3.52 1.05 7.38
CA PHE A 128 -3.61 2.44 6.92
C PHE A 128 -5.03 3.01 7.04
N GLU A 129 -6.05 2.16 6.88
CA GLU A 129 -7.47 2.53 6.97
C GLU A 129 -8.00 2.52 8.42
N ALA A 130 -7.26 1.91 9.35
CA ALA A 130 -7.66 1.81 10.76
C ALA A 130 -7.73 3.19 11.42
N ARG A 131 -8.80 3.43 12.20
CA ARG A 131 -9.05 4.71 12.90
C ARG A 131 -7.84 5.21 13.69
N LYS A 132 -7.05 4.29 14.25
CA LYS A 132 -5.89 4.59 15.09
C LYS A 132 -4.68 5.15 14.34
N TYR A 133 -4.53 4.83 13.05
CA TYR A 133 -3.33 5.16 12.27
C TYR A 133 -3.63 6.00 11.03
N ARG A 134 -4.89 6.09 10.62
CA ARG A 134 -5.31 6.86 9.46
C ARG A 134 -5.08 8.37 9.67
N ILE A 135 -4.69 9.07 8.61
CA ILE A 135 -4.51 10.53 8.63
C ILE A 135 -5.84 11.25 8.47
N LEU A 136 -6.59 10.86 7.43
CA LEU A 136 -7.97 11.25 7.20
C LEU A 136 -8.91 10.08 7.43
N ASP A 137 -10.21 10.35 7.49
CA ASP A 137 -11.21 9.30 7.51
C ASP A 137 -11.11 8.40 6.28
N ARG A 138 -11.41 7.10 6.47
CA ARG A 138 -11.26 6.07 5.43
C ARG A 138 -11.98 6.44 4.13
N SER A 139 -13.20 6.97 4.23
CA SER A 139 -13.98 7.42 3.07
C SER A 139 -13.26 8.55 2.32
N VAL A 140 -12.71 9.53 3.02
CA VAL A 140 -12.00 10.65 2.39
C VAL A 140 -10.71 10.19 1.71
N GLN A 141 -9.92 9.32 2.35
CA GLN A 141 -8.71 8.76 1.72
C GLN A 141 -9.03 8.02 0.43
N ARG A 142 -10.12 7.24 0.43
CA ARG A 142 -10.61 6.51 -0.74
C ARG A 142 -11.07 7.45 -1.84
N ILE A 143 -11.90 8.43 -1.52
CA ILE A 143 -12.38 9.40 -2.51
C ILE A 143 -11.20 10.14 -3.15
N ILE A 144 -10.19 10.54 -2.38
CA ILE A 144 -8.96 11.13 -2.93
C ILE A 144 -8.25 10.12 -3.85
N GLY A 145 -8.08 8.88 -3.40
CA GLY A 145 -7.47 7.81 -4.22
C GLY A 145 -8.23 7.51 -5.51
N GLU A 146 -9.56 7.50 -5.49
CA GLU A 146 -10.42 7.33 -6.66
C GLU A 146 -10.25 8.47 -7.66
N HIS A 147 -10.21 9.73 -7.19
CA HIS A 147 -9.95 10.89 -8.07
C HIS A 147 -8.56 10.85 -8.71
N MET A 148 -7.59 10.19 -8.06
CA MET A 148 -6.26 10.02 -8.63
C MET A 148 -6.24 8.99 -9.77
N ILE A 149 -7.29 8.21 -9.96
CA ILE A 149 -7.35 7.19 -11.02
C ILE A 149 -8.10 7.78 -12.21
N SER A 150 -7.42 7.90 -13.34
CA SER A 150 -8.02 8.27 -14.61
C SER A 150 -8.10 7.04 -15.52
N GLY A 151 -9.25 6.87 -16.19
CA GLY A 151 -9.38 5.94 -17.31
C GLY A 151 -8.96 6.67 -18.59
N LYS A 152 -7.77 6.38 -19.11
CA LYS A 152 -7.36 6.82 -20.45
C LYS A 152 -7.10 5.57 -21.28
N ASP A 153 -7.69 5.50 -22.48
CA ASP A 153 -7.46 4.40 -23.43
C ASP A 153 -7.75 3.01 -22.87
N GLN A 154 -8.86 2.87 -22.13
CA GLN A 154 -9.29 1.61 -21.47
C GLN A 154 -8.30 1.04 -20.44
N LYS A 155 -7.25 1.80 -20.08
CA LYS A 155 -6.31 1.46 -19.01
C LYS A 155 -6.41 2.48 -17.90
N PHE A 156 -6.56 1.98 -16.69
CA PHE A 156 -6.47 2.81 -15.50
C PHE A 156 -5.01 3.28 -15.34
N ARG A 157 -4.81 4.58 -15.11
CA ARG A 157 -3.52 5.15 -14.69
C ARG A 157 -3.71 6.09 -13.51
N VAL A 158 -2.71 6.16 -12.65
CA VAL A 158 -2.66 7.17 -11.59
C VAL A 158 -2.22 8.50 -12.20
N MET A 159 -2.91 9.57 -11.81
CA MET A 159 -2.71 10.94 -12.21
C MET A 159 -1.28 11.41 -11.91
N THR A 160 -0.72 12.19 -12.84
CA THR A 160 0.61 12.78 -12.70
C THR A 160 0.56 14.03 -11.81
N LEU A 161 1.74 14.48 -11.34
CA LEU A 161 1.84 15.71 -10.53
C LEU A 161 1.30 16.95 -11.26
N HIS A 162 1.58 17.08 -12.56
CA HIS A 162 1.11 18.21 -13.36
C HIS A 162 -0.43 18.26 -13.43
N GLU A 163 -1.06 17.12 -13.74
CA GLU A 163 -2.52 17.00 -13.77
C GLU A 163 -3.13 17.26 -12.39
N PHE A 164 -2.49 16.77 -11.33
CA PHE A 164 -2.92 17.01 -9.96
C PHE A 164 -2.92 18.51 -9.63
N ILE A 165 -1.81 19.21 -9.90
CA ILE A 165 -1.69 20.65 -9.63
C ILE A 165 -2.74 21.43 -10.42
N ALA A 166 -2.91 21.13 -11.71
CA ALA A 166 -3.91 21.80 -12.54
C ALA A 166 -5.34 21.62 -12.00
N LEU A 167 -5.67 20.44 -11.45
CA LEU A 167 -6.97 20.17 -10.84
C LEU A 167 -7.13 20.76 -9.44
N THR A 168 -6.06 20.86 -8.64
CA THR A 168 -6.14 21.47 -7.32
C THR A 168 -6.17 23.00 -7.38
N ASP A 169 -5.55 23.61 -8.39
CA ASP A 169 -5.56 25.06 -8.57
C ASP A 169 -6.92 25.55 -9.13
N ASN A 170 -7.72 24.66 -9.70
CA ASN A 170 -9.10 24.95 -10.07
C ASN A 170 -10.05 24.83 -8.86
N ASN A 171 -10.54 25.96 -8.36
CA ASN A 171 -11.48 26.04 -7.23
C ASN A 171 -12.80 25.28 -7.44
N SER A 172 -13.22 25.04 -8.68
CA SER A 172 -14.45 24.30 -8.99
C SER A 172 -14.27 22.77 -8.98
N SER A 173 -13.02 22.28 -8.98
CA SER A 173 -12.68 20.86 -9.06
C SER A 173 -13.15 20.08 -7.83
N SER A 174 -13.73 18.89 -8.06
CA SER A 174 -14.12 17.98 -6.98
C SER A 174 -12.91 17.51 -6.17
N LEU A 175 -11.77 17.25 -6.84
CA LEU A 175 -10.53 16.83 -6.17
C LEU A 175 -10.06 17.91 -5.19
N ASN A 176 -10.10 19.19 -5.58
CA ASN A 176 -9.67 20.29 -4.72
C ASN A 176 -10.46 20.30 -3.39
N LYS A 177 -11.79 20.11 -3.44
CA LYS A 177 -12.64 20.05 -2.24
C LYS A 177 -12.19 18.97 -1.24
N TRP A 178 -11.70 17.84 -1.73
CA TRP A 178 -11.21 16.74 -0.89
C TRP A 178 -9.77 16.97 -0.42
N ILE A 179 -8.91 17.54 -1.27
CA ILE A 179 -7.54 17.94 -0.87
C ILE A 179 -7.57 19.02 0.20
N LEU A 180 -8.54 19.94 0.19
CA LEU A 180 -8.74 20.91 1.27
C LEU A 180 -8.97 20.24 2.63
N LYS A 181 -9.53 19.02 2.68
CA LYS A 181 -9.64 18.27 3.95
C LYS A 181 -8.29 17.79 4.45
N LEU A 182 -7.39 17.43 3.54
CA LEU A 182 -6.00 17.10 3.86
C LEU A 182 -5.24 18.33 4.32
N ASP A 183 -5.40 19.45 3.60
CA ASP A 183 -4.81 20.74 3.94
C ASP A 183 -5.24 21.20 5.35
N GLN A 184 -6.54 21.20 5.63
CA GLN A 184 -7.09 21.50 6.96
C GLN A 184 -6.50 20.60 8.05
N LYS A 185 -6.27 19.31 7.74
CA LYS A 185 -5.61 18.40 8.68
C LYS A 185 -4.18 18.86 8.95
N PHE A 186 -3.40 19.13 7.92
CA PHE A 186 -2.01 19.60 8.07
C PHE A 186 -1.89 20.99 8.68
N ALA A 187 -2.86 21.89 8.51
CA ALA A 187 -2.90 23.18 9.19
C ALA A 187 -2.92 23.03 10.74
N THR A 188 -3.46 21.91 11.23
CA THR A 188 -3.50 21.59 12.67
C THR A 188 -2.27 20.83 13.19
N ILE A 189 -1.19 20.72 12.40
CA ILE A 189 0.01 19.91 12.75
C ILE A 189 0.83 20.47 13.94
N HIS A 190 0.58 21.72 14.33
CA HIS A 190 1.10 22.27 15.58
C HIS A 190 0.66 21.40 16.78
N ASN A 191 -0.51 20.74 16.68
CA ASN A 191 -0.94 19.72 17.62
C ASN A 191 0.02 18.52 17.61
N LYS A 192 0.66 18.29 18.75
CA LYS A 192 1.63 17.20 18.96
C LYS A 192 1.05 15.82 18.69
N GLU A 193 -0.20 15.55 19.05
CA GLU A 193 -0.84 14.25 18.83
C GLU A 193 -0.99 13.95 17.33
N LEU A 194 -1.45 14.93 16.55
CA LEU A 194 -1.59 14.77 15.12
C LEU A 194 -0.23 14.58 14.43
N ARG A 195 0.78 15.37 14.83
CA ARG A 195 2.16 15.21 14.34
C ARG A 195 2.70 13.81 14.62
N GLN A 196 2.46 13.29 15.81
CA GLN A 196 2.85 11.93 16.19
C GLN A 196 2.06 10.85 15.43
N ASN A 197 0.78 11.09 15.09
CA ASN A 197 0.01 10.20 14.23
C ASN A 197 0.62 10.13 12.82
N ILE A 198 1.02 11.27 12.23
CA ILE A 198 1.67 11.29 10.91
C ILE A 198 3.04 10.61 10.93
N LEU A 199 3.84 10.83 11.96
CA LEU A 199 5.12 10.11 12.13
C LEU A 199 4.89 8.60 12.29
N THR A 200 3.86 8.19 13.04
CA THR A 200 3.50 6.77 13.17
C THR A 200 3.04 6.18 11.84
N PHE A 201 2.26 6.93 11.05
CA PHE A 201 1.86 6.53 9.71
C PHE A 201 3.07 6.30 8.79
N GLY A 202 4.07 7.19 8.84
CA GLY A 202 5.29 6.99 8.06
C GLY A 202 6.14 5.81 8.55
N ILE A 203 6.10 5.42 9.83
CA ILE A 203 6.69 4.15 10.29
C ILE A 203 5.98 2.94 9.67
N ILE A 204 4.65 2.99 9.52
CA ILE A 204 3.90 1.94 8.83
C ILE A 204 4.37 1.84 7.38
N ILE A 205 4.52 2.97 6.67
CA ILE A 205 5.06 3.01 5.30
C ILE A 205 6.48 2.43 5.24
N ALA A 206 7.37 2.84 6.15
CA ALA A 206 8.73 2.31 6.18
C ALA A 206 8.73 0.78 6.37
N SER A 207 7.89 0.27 7.27
CA SER A 207 7.76 -1.17 7.49
C SER A 207 7.14 -1.93 6.31
N LEU A 208 6.28 -1.27 5.51
CA LEU A 208 5.76 -1.81 4.25
C LEU A 208 6.89 -2.01 3.24
N ILE A 209 7.71 -0.97 3.04
CA ILE A 209 8.84 -0.98 2.12
C ILE A 209 9.79 -2.11 2.50
N ASP A 210 10.25 -2.14 3.74
CA ASP A 210 11.24 -3.12 4.14
C ASP A 210 10.70 -4.56 4.19
N HIS A 211 9.38 -4.73 4.35
CA HIS A 211 8.76 -6.05 4.30
C HIS A 211 8.77 -6.64 2.89
N PHE A 212 8.51 -5.80 1.88
CA PHE A 212 8.36 -6.25 0.50
C PHE A 212 9.62 -6.06 -0.35
N ASP A 213 10.54 -5.17 0.05
CA ASP A 213 11.88 -4.98 -0.51
C ASP A 213 12.96 -5.01 0.59
N PRO A 214 13.16 -6.15 1.29
CA PRO A 214 14.07 -6.24 2.44
C PRO A 214 15.54 -6.03 2.10
N LYS A 215 15.92 -6.19 0.83
CA LYS A 215 17.27 -5.97 0.33
C LYS A 215 17.44 -4.59 -0.31
N HIS A 216 16.38 -3.78 -0.37
CA HIS A 216 16.40 -2.47 -1.00
C HIS A 216 16.91 -2.51 -2.46
N SER A 217 16.55 -3.58 -3.20
CA SER A 217 16.97 -3.76 -4.59
C SER A 217 16.24 -2.83 -5.55
N THR A 218 15.04 -2.39 -5.17
CA THR A 218 14.19 -1.51 -6.00
C THR A 218 14.13 -0.11 -5.40
N ILE A 219 14.09 -0.02 -4.07
CA ILE A 219 13.94 1.24 -3.34
C ILE A 219 15.14 1.49 -2.45
N ARG A 220 15.73 2.68 -2.60
CA ARG A 220 16.79 3.16 -1.72
C ARG A 220 16.38 3.09 -0.24
N GLN A 221 17.23 2.47 0.56
CA GLN A 221 17.10 2.46 2.02
C GLN A 221 17.20 3.88 2.60
N ARG A 222 16.34 4.19 3.57
CA ARG A 222 16.30 5.49 4.26
C ARG A 222 16.34 5.26 5.78
N PRO A 223 16.95 6.17 6.56
CA PRO A 223 16.95 6.06 8.02
C PRO A 223 15.55 6.28 8.60
N TYR A 224 15.33 5.78 9.82
CA TYR A 224 14.11 6.03 10.59
C TYR A 224 14.29 7.24 11.50
N TYR A 225 13.23 8.04 11.67
CA TYR A 225 13.20 9.17 12.58
C TYR A 225 12.75 8.76 14.00
N THR A 226 13.31 7.69 14.57
CA THR A 226 12.86 7.17 15.88
C THR A 226 13.06 8.18 17.02
N ASN A 227 14.02 9.09 16.88
CA ASN A 227 14.25 10.22 17.77
C ASN A 227 13.12 11.27 17.76
N LYS A 228 12.31 11.34 16.69
CA LYS A 228 11.16 12.27 16.59
C LYS A 228 9.88 11.67 17.18
N LEU A 229 9.89 10.38 17.54
CA LEU A 229 8.75 9.71 18.16
C LEU A 229 8.75 9.93 19.68
N THR A 230 7.58 10.30 20.21
CA THR A 230 7.39 10.36 21.67
C THR A 230 7.41 8.96 22.30
N PRO A 231 7.68 8.83 23.61
CA PRO A 231 7.56 7.55 24.32
C PRO A 231 6.19 6.88 24.13
N LYS A 232 5.10 7.66 24.14
CA LYS A 232 3.72 7.18 23.88
C LYS A 232 3.59 6.57 22.47
N SER A 233 4.15 7.22 21.45
CA SER A 233 4.15 6.73 20.07
C SER A 233 4.97 5.46 19.93
N LYS A 234 6.19 5.44 20.50
CA LYS A 234 7.07 4.25 20.52
C LYS A 234 6.36 3.06 21.15
N MET A 235 5.68 3.27 22.28
CA MET A 235 4.88 2.23 22.94
C MET A 235 3.68 1.79 22.10
N THR A 236 3.02 2.72 21.41
CA THR A 236 1.91 2.41 20.49
C THR A 236 2.39 1.56 19.30
N ILE A 237 3.56 1.87 18.73
CA ILE A 237 4.18 1.10 17.65
C ILE A 237 4.53 -0.31 18.14
N LYS A 238 5.20 -0.41 19.29
CA LYS A 238 5.60 -1.71 19.88
C LYS A 238 4.40 -2.59 20.25
N ASN A 239 3.49 -2.05 21.06
CA ASN A 239 2.46 -2.84 21.73
C ASN A 239 1.16 -2.95 20.95
N ASN A 240 0.89 -2.04 19.99
CA ASN A 240 -0.33 -2.07 19.21
C ASN A 240 -0.06 -2.43 17.76
N LEU A 241 0.80 -1.66 17.07
CA LEU A 241 1.02 -1.82 15.64
C LEU A 241 1.62 -3.20 15.33
N PHE A 242 2.79 -3.52 15.86
CA PHE A 242 3.45 -4.79 15.54
C PHE A 242 2.96 -5.99 16.34
N LYS A 243 2.16 -5.77 17.39
CA LYS A 243 1.57 -6.85 18.19
C LYS A 243 0.22 -7.33 17.64
N TYR A 244 -0.60 -6.44 17.08
CA TYR A 244 -1.95 -6.79 16.64
C TYR A 244 -2.17 -6.62 15.13
N TYR A 245 -1.64 -5.56 14.52
CA TYR A 245 -1.89 -5.26 13.11
C TYR A 245 -0.88 -5.95 12.18
N LEU A 246 0.41 -5.77 12.48
CA LEU A 246 1.52 -6.19 11.62
C LEU A 246 2.38 -7.25 12.31
N THR A 247 1.74 -8.35 12.72
CA THR A 247 2.38 -9.41 13.51
C THR A 247 3.55 -10.10 12.81
N PHE A 248 3.53 -10.10 11.48
CA PHE A 248 4.47 -10.77 10.58
C PHE A 248 5.79 -10.01 10.32
N ILE A 249 5.95 -8.79 10.87
CA ILE A 249 7.20 -8.01 10.77
C ILE A 249 8.25 -8.62 11.69
N LYS A 250 9.43 -8.97 11.16
CA LYS A 250 10.48 -9.65 11.93
C LYS A 250 11.30 -8.69 12.80
N ASP A 251 11.91 -7.68 12.19
CA ASP A 251 12.78 -6.71 12.87
C ASP A 251 11.97 -5.50 13.35
N LYS A 252 11.22 -5.68 14.44
CA LYS A 252 10.30 -4.66 14.96
C LYS A 252 11.03 -3.52 15.67
N LYS A 253 12.17 -3.80 16.30
CA LYS A 253 12.84 -2.88 17.25
C LYS A 253 13.35 -1.62 16.56
N ARG A 254 13.89 -1.72 15.34
CA ARG A 254 14.45 -0.59 14.59
C ARG A 254 13.49 0.57 14.32
N TYR A 255 12.19 0.36 14.43
CA TYR A 255 11.17 1.38 14.15
C TYR A 255 10.77 2.21 15.38
N TYR A 256 11.20 1.84 16.57
CA TYR A 256 10.81 2.54 17.81
C TYR A 256 11.93 2.66 18.85
N VAL A 257 13.05 1.97 18.67
CA VAL A 257 14.25 2.15 19.50
C VAL A 257 14.92 3.46 19.09
#